data_AF-A0A933RMF4-F1
#
_entry.id   AF-A0A933RMF4-F1
#
_cell.length_a   1.000
_cell.length_b   1.000
_cell.length_c   1.000
_cell.angle_alpha   90.00
_cell.angle_beta   90.00
_cell.angle_gamma   90.00
#
_symmetry.space_group_name_H-M   'P 1'
#
loop_
_entity.id
_entity.type
_entity.pdbx_description
1 polymer ?
#
loop_
_entity_poly.entity_id
_entity_poly.type
_entity_poly.pdbx_seq_one_letter_code
_entity_poly.pdbx_strand_id
1 'polypeptide(L)' 'MLQLVGISAELVVEGEDDDAGAFSGRVLAIAADSGAGGPPGPSTTWLLVVDDRRPEPVWVSQAAVSSQRLGR' A
#
# COMPACT_ATOMS: atom_id res chain seq x y z
N MET A 1 2.47 2.70 17.21
CA MET A 1 1.61 3.91 17.03
C MET A 1 1.24 3.97 15.56
N LEU A 2 -0.04 4.01 15.21
CA LEU A 2 -0.44 4.06 13.80
C LEU A 2 -0.17 5.46 13.22
N GLN A 3 0.63 5.51 12.16
CA GLN A 3 0.89 6.72 11.39
C GLN A 3 0.24 6.61 10.01
N LEU A 4 -0.49 7.64 9.61
CA LEU A 4 -1.03 7.78 8.26
C LEU A 4 -0.18 8.80 7.49
N VAL A 5 0.39 8.37 6.37
CA VAL A 5 1.24 9.19 5.51
C VAL A 5 0.56 9.38 4.16
N GLY A 6 0.30 10.63 3.80
CA GLY A 6 -0.17 10.99 2.46
C GLY A 6 0.97 10.91 1.45
N ILE A 7 0.68 10.43 0.25
CA ILE A 7 1.67 10.22 -0.80
C ILE A 7 1.61 11.37 -1.81
N SER A 8 2.71 12.12 -1.94
CA SER A 8 2.80 13.29 -2.83
C SER A 8 3.32 12.96 -4.23
N ALA A 9 3.93 11.79 -4.42
CA ALA A 9 4.39 11.28 -5.71
C ALA A 9 3.40 10.23 -6.20
N GLU A 10 3.13 10.17 -7.51
CA GLU A 10 2.29 9.09 -8.02
C GLU A 10 3.05 7.76 -7.86
N LEU A 11 2.74 6.95 -6.84
CA LEU A 11 3.34 5.64 -6.64
C LEU A 11 2.35 4.59 -7.16
N VAL A 12 2.77 3.77 -8.11
CA VAL A 12 1.98 2.66 -8.64
C VAL A 12 2.55 1.36 -8.11
N VAL A 13 1.69 0.48 -7.59
CA VAL A 13 2.04 -0.84 -7.07
C VAL A 13 1.19 -1.92 -7.73
N GLU A 14 1.75 -3.11 -7.85
CA GLU A 14 1.06 -4.32 -8.28
C GLU A 14 1.42 -5.50 -7.39
N GLY A 15 0.50 -6.46 -7.28
CA GLY A 15 0.67 -7.61 -6.41
C GLY A 15 -0.59 -8.44 -6.25
N GLU A 16 -0.55 -9.36 -5.28
CA GLU A 16 -1.66 -10.23 -4.92
C GLU A 16 -1.72 -10.36 -3.41
N ASP A 17 -2.86 -9.95 -2.84
CA ASP A 17 -3.13 -9.96 -1.41
C ASP A 17 -4.20 -11.03 -1.12
N ASP A 18 -4.09 -11.73 0.01
CA ASP A 18 -4.97 -12.86 0.33
C ASP A 18 -6.45 -12.43 0.46
N ASP A 19 -6.71 -11.22 0.96
CA ASP A 19 -8.06 -10.70 1.18
C ASP A 19 -8.54 -9.89 -0.03
N ALA A 20 -7.67 -9.04 -0.58
CA ALA A 20 -8.05 -8.18 -1.70
C ALA A 20 -7.95 -8.89 -3.06
N GLY A 21 -7.18 -9.97 -3.20
CA GLY A 21 -6.82 -10.58 -4.49
C GLY A 21 -5.82 -9.73 -5.29
N ALA A 22 -5.70 -10.01 -6.59
CA ALA A 22 -4.77 -9.30 -7.48
C ALA A 22 -5.08 -7.79 -7.61
N PHE A 23 -4.07 -6.94 -7.45
CA PHE A 23 -4.19 -5.48 -7.53
C PHE A 23 -3.13 -4.86 -8.44
N SER A 24 -3.47 -3.74 -9.07
CA SER A 24 -2.54 -2.90 -9.83
C SER A 24 -3.08 -1.47 -9.84
N GLY A 25 -2.42 -0.56 -9.14
CA GLY A 25 -3.01 0.75 -8.90
C GLY A 25 -2.12 1.74 -8.17
N ARG A 26 -2.65 2.95 -8.00
CA ARG A 26 -1.96 4.08 -7.37
C ARG A 26 -2.13 4.07 -5.86
N VAL A 27 -1.05 4.30 -5.12
CA VAL A 27 -1.08 4.43 -3.66
C VAL A 27 -1.51 5.84 -3.28
N LEU A 28 -2.62 5.95 -2.55
CA LEU A 28 -3.12 7.21 -2.00
C LEU A 28 -2.57 7.50 -0.61
N ALA A 29 -2.43 6.46 0.20
CA ALA A 29 -2.01 6.58 1.59
C ALA A 29 -1.23 5.35 2.04
N ILE A 30 -0.35 5.55 3.02
CA ILE A 30 0.36 4.49 3.71
C ILE A 30 -0.03 4.55 5.18
N ALA A 31 -0.50 3.42 5.71
CA ALA A 31 -0.73 3.24 7.14
C ALA A 31 0.38 2.33 7.68
N ALA A 32 1.18 2.83 8.61
CA ALA A 32 2.33 2.09 9.13
C ALA A 32 2.31 2.08 10.66
N ASP A 33 2.53 0.91 11.26
CA ASP A 33 2.72 0.78 12.70
C ASP A 33 4.21 0.61 13.02
N SER A 34 4.80 1.66 13.57
CA SER A 34 6.09 1.58 14.23
C SER A 34 5.86 0.99 15.61
N GLY A 35 6.20 -0.28 15.79
CA GLY A 35 6.12 -1.01 17.07
C GLY A 35 7.06 -0.42 18.14
N ALA A 36 7.61 -1.26 19.01
CA ALA A 36 8.43 -0.86 20.17
C ALA A 36 9.82 -0.26 19.81
N GLY A 37 9.87 0.80 19.00
CA GLY A 37 11.06 1.63 18.75
C GLY A 37 11.79 1.39 17.43
N GLY A 38 11.24 0.59 16.51
CA GLY A 38 11.81 0.34 15.18
C GLY A 38 11.00 0.97 14.04
N PRO A 39 11.61 1.16 12.84
CA PRO A 39 10.86 1.56 11.65
C PRO A 39 9.82 0.49 11.29
N PRO A 40 8.69 0.89 10.67
CA PRO A 40 7.68 -0.07 10.22
C PRO A 40 8.26 -1.01 9.17
N GLY A 41 8.03 -2.31 9.36
CA GLY A 41 8.38 -3.36 8.41
C GLY A 41 7.23 -3.66 7.43
N PRO A 42 7.47 -4.43 6.36
CA PRO A 42 6.46 -4.73 5.35
C PRO A 42 5.18 -5.39 5.89
N SER A 43 5.28 -6.20 6.95
CA SER A 43 4.12 -6.83 7.61
C SER A 43 3.32 -5.89 8.51
N THR A 44 3.86 -4.70 8.79
CA THR A 44 3.24 -3.65 9.63
C THR A 44 2.87 -2.41 8.81
N THR A 45 3.01 -2.48 7.48
CA THR A 45 2.71 -1.40 6.56
C THR A 45 1.61 -1.82 5.61
N TRP A 46 0.61 -0.97 5.48
CA TRP A 46 -0.55 -1.13 4.61
C TRP A 46 -0.61 0.02 3.62
N LEU A 47 -1.01 -0.29 2.39
CA LEU A 47 -1.11 0.66 1.29
C LEU A 47 -2.58 0.79 0.87
N LEU A 48 -3.09 2.02 0.79
CA LEU A 48 -4.41 2.27 0.21
C LEU A 48 -4.23 2.47 -1.30
N VAL A 49 -4.71 1.52 -2.08
CA VAL A 49 -4.50 1.44 -3.53
C VAL A 49 -5.80 1.72 -4.29
N VAL A 50 -5.74 2.66 -5.23
CA VAL A 50 -6.78 2.88 -6.25
C VAL A 50 -6.41 2.08 -7.49
N ASP A 51 -7.12 0.97 -7.67
CA ASP A 51 -7.06 0.12 -8.85
C ASP A 51 -8.28 0.42 -9.73
N ASP A 52 -8.06 0.84 -10.98
CA ASP A 52 -9.14 1.25 -11.91
C ASP A 52 -10.13 0.12 -12.24
N ARG A 53 -9.78 -1.13 -11.90
CA ARG A 53 -10.67 -2.30 -12.06
C ARG A 53 -11.67 -2.44 -10.91
N ARG A 54 -11.56 -1.62 -9.87
CA ARG A 54 -12.37 -1.71 -8.64
C ARG A 54 -13.16 -0.42 -8.42
N PRO A 55 -14.39 -0.52 -7.88
CA PRO A 55 -15.21 0.65 -7.60
C PRO A 55 -14.69 1.47 -6.41
N GLU A 56 -13.97 0.84 -5.49
CA GLU A 56 -13.49 1.44 -4.26
C GLU A 56 -11.99 1.16 -4.05
N PRO A 57 -11.24 2.07 -3.40
CA PRO A 57 -9.85 1.84 -3.02
C PRO A 57 -9.73 0.65 -2.05
N VAL A 58 -8.63 -0.08 -2.12
CA VAL A 58 -8.38 -1.27 -1.30
C VAL A 58 -7.15 -1.09 -0.44
N TRP A 59 -7.22 -1.53 0.82
CA TRP A 59 -6.05 -1.68 1.66
C TRP A 59 -5.39 -3.02 1.34
N VAL A 60 -4.08 -2.99 1.06
CA VAL A 60 -3.27 -4.19 0.83
C VAL A 60 -2.03 -4.13 1.71
N SER A 61 -1.53 -5.31 2.10
CA SER A 61 -0.26 -5.39 2.82
C SER A 61 0.90 -4.96 1.91
N GLN A 62 1.88 -4.22 2.44
CA GLN A 62 3.11 -3.95 1.70
C GLN A 62 3.85 -5.26 1.34
N ALA A 63 3.69 -6.31 2.15
CA ALA A 63 4.26 -7.63 1.87
C ALA A 63 3.65 -8.32 0.63
N ALA A 64 2.44 -7.91 0.21
CA ALA A 64 1.74 -8.42 -0.97
C ALA A 64 2.20 -7.77 -2.28
N VAL A 65 3.02 -6.71 -2.21
CA VAL A 65 3.51 -5.99 -3.39
C VAL A 65 4.63 -6.78 -4.07
N SER A 66 4.44 -7.09 -5.35
CA SER A 66 5.45 -7.77 -6.17
C SER A 66 6.27 -6.79 -7.01
N SER A 67 5.73 -5.61 -7.31
CA SER A 67 6.40 -4.59 -8.11
C SER A 67 5.88 -3.18 -7.79
N GLN A 68 6.77 -2.20 -7.92
CA GLN A 68 6.49 -0.79 -7.63
C GLN A 68 7.21 0.13 -8.62
N ARG A 69 6.55 1.21 -9.01
CA ARG A 69 7.11 2.25 -9.88
C ARG A 69 6.54 3.62 -9.55
N LEU A 70 7.32 4.65 -9.81
CA LEU A 70 6.78 6.01 -9.85
C LEU A 70 6.01 6.23 -11.16
N GLY A 71 4.83 6.82 -11.07
CA GLY A 71 4.10 7.45 -12.16
C GLY A 71 4.95 8.58 -12.74
N ARG A 72 4.79 8.82 -14.05
CA ARG A 72 5.52 9.86 -14.78
C ARG A 72 4.87 11.21 -14.57
#